data_AF-A0A1Z8ZVP2-F1
#
_entry.id   AF-A0A1Z8ZVP2-F1
#
_cell.length_a   1.000
_cell.length_b   1.000
_cell.length_c   1.000
_cell.angle_alpha   90.00
_cell.angle_beta   90.00
_cell.angle_gamma   90.00
#
_symmetry.space_group_name_H-M   'P 1'
#
loop_
_entity.id
_entity.type
_entity.pdbx_description
1 polymer ?
#
loop_
_entity_poly.entity_id
_entity_poly.type
_entity_poly.pdbx_seq_one_letter_code
_entity_poly.pdbx_strand_id
1 'polypeptide(L)'
;MTLAPLRYLSIINSTQMKIANYLLAALFAFFAWVQRNDIDPSIYSHSFMDNPALDSALWLIFYLIIAVGFVVVSFRKLPKWYFVVAIVACFFEMAISGPGLWENIFGDKPATMAQNSMSAADPRVELSREFFGALIALAAVFFQLWQSRRPKNA
;
A
#
# COMPACT_ATOMS: atom_id res chain seq x y z
N MET A 1 18.03 9.01 -34.23
CA MET A 1 16.98 7.96 -34.22
C MET A 1 16.32 7.91 -32.84
N THR A 2 15.04 8.22 -32.72
CA THR A 2 14.27 8.21 -31.46
C THR A 2 13.20 7.12 -31.49
N LEU A 3 13.62 5.85 -31.49
CA LEU A 3 12.73 4.68 -31.51
C LEU A 3 12.07 4.38 -30.14
N ALA A 4 12.60 4.95 -29.06
CA ALA A 4 12.11 4.74 -27.70
C ALA A 4 10.58 4.98 -27.53
N PRO A 5 10.00 6.16 -27.83
CA PRO A 5 8.61 6.47 -27.47
C PRO A 5 7.56 5.49 -28.02
N LEU A 6 7.74 4.93 -29.22
CA LEU A 6 6.75 4.05 -29.85
C LEU A 6 6.68 2.67 -29.17
N ARG A 7 7.83 1.99 -29.01
CA ARG A 7 7.93 0.72 -28.26
C ARG A 7 7.54 0.90 -26.79
N TYR A 8 7.67 2.13 -26.30
CA TYR A 8 7.45 2.49 -24.92
C TYR A 8 5.96 2.75 -24.60
N LEU A 9 5.21 3.35 -25.54
CA LEU A 9 3.75 3.49 -25.45
C LEU A 9 3.00 2.17 -25.67
N SER A 10 3.53 1.25 -26.48
CA SER A 10 2.88 -0.06 -26.68
C SER A 10 2.86 -0.91 -25.41
N ILE A 11 3.93 -0.86 -24.58
CA ILE A 11 3.99 -1.58 -23.30
C ILE A 11 2.85 -1.16 -22.37
N ILE A 12 2.58 0.14 -22.23
CA ILE A 12 1.60 0.67 -21.26
C ILE A 12 0.17 0.34 -21.68
N ASN A 13 -0.12 0.40 -22.98
CA ASN A 13 -1.45 0.12 -23.52
C ASN A 13 -1.68 -1.38 -23.80
N SER A 14 -0.65 -2.21 -23.60
CA SER A 14 -0.70 -3.66 -23.83
C SER A 14 -1.69 -4.38 -22.91
N THR A 15 -2.19 -5.53 -23.40
CA THR A 15 -2.96 -6.49 -22.59
C THR A 15 -2.16 -6.96 -21.37
N GLN A 16 -0.84 -7.10 -21.48
CA GLN A 16 0.04 -7.51 -20.38
C GLN A 16 0.03 -6.50 -19.22
N MET A 17 0.09 -5.20 -19.51
CA MET A 17 0.00 -4.14 -18.49
C MET A 17 -1.39 -4.11 -17.83
N LYS A 18 -2.45 -4.33 -18.59
CA LYS A 18 -3.82 -4.42 -18.05
C LYS A 18 -3.98 -5.64 -17.14
N ILE A 19 -3.44 -6.80 -17.51
CA ILE A 19 -3.40 -8.00 -16.64
C ILE A 19 -2.61 -7.70 -15.36
N ALA A 20 -1.42 -7.11 -15.45
CA ALA A 20 -0.62 -6.73 -14.28
C ALA A 20 -1.38 -5.77 -13.35
N ASN A 21 -2.05 -4.75 -13.90
CA ASN A 21 -2.90 -3.84 -13.12
C ASN A 21 -4.08 -4.57 -12.46
N TYR A 22 -4.75 -5.52 -13.12
CA TYR A 22 -5.83 -6.29 -12.49
C TYR A 22 -5.34 -7.24 -11.39
N LEU A 23 -4.16 -7.86 -11.54
CA LEU A 23 -3.53 -8.65 -10.50
C LEU A 23 -3.15 -7.78 -9.28
N LEU A 24 -2.62 -6.57 -9.50
CA LEU A 24 -2.35 -5.61 -8.44
C LEU A 24 -3.64 -5.09 -7.79
N ALA A 25 -4.71 -4.85 -8.56
CA ALA A 25 -6.02 -4.48 -8.02
C ALA A 25 -6.58 -5.59 -7.11
N ALA A 26 -6.48 -6.86 -7.53
CA ALA A 26 -6.89 -8.00 -6.73
C ALA A 26 -6.04 -8.16 -5.46
N LEU A 27 -4.73 -7.93 -5.53
CA LEU A 27 -3.83 -7.95 -4.38
C LEU A 27 -4.18 -6.88 -3.34
N PHE A 28 -4.40 -5.64 -3.76
CA PHE A 28 -4.81 -4.56 -2.85
C PHE A 28 -6.24 -4.75 -2.32
N ALA A 29 -7.16 -5.32 -3.11
CA ALA A 29 -8.48 -5.72 -2.61
C ALA A 29 -8.40 -6.87 -1.58
N PHE A 30 -7.45 -7.80 -1.73
CA PHE A 30 -7.17 -8.83 -0.74
C PHE A 30 -6.60 -8.24 0.56
N PHE A 31 -5.66 -7.30 0.49
CA PHE A 31 -5.17 -6.59 1.67
C PHE A 31 -6.32 -5.87 2.41
N ALA A 32 -7.17 -5.11 1.69
CA ALA A 32 -8.36 -4.48 2.26
C ALA A 32 -9.34 -5.49 2.91
N TRP A 33 -9.46 -6.70 2.34
CA TRP A 33 -10.32 -7.77 2.86
C TRP A 33 -9.76 -8.38 4.16
N VAL A 34 -8.43 -8.43 4.33
CA VAL A 34 -7.73 -8.91 5.53
C VAL A 34 -7.90 -7.96 6.72
N GLN A 35 -7.88 -6.64 6.50
CA GLN A 35 -7.94 -5.64 7.60
C GLN A 35 -9.16 -5.78 8.52
N ARG A 36 -10.24 -6.45 8.08
CA ARG A 36 -11.40 -6.74 8.93
C ARG A 36 -11.07 -7.65 10.13
N ASN A 37 -9.92 -8.33 10.12
CA ASN A 37 -9.39 -9.07 11.26
C ASN A 37 -8.81 -8.13 12.34
N ASP A 38 -8.29 -6.96 11.93
CA ASP A 38 -7.73 -5.93 12.82
C ASP A 38 -8.83 -5.06 13.49
N ILE A 39 -10.11 -5.39 13.32
CA ILE A 39 -11.23 -4.74 14.01
C ILE A 39 -11.37 -5.23 15.45
N ASP A 40 -10.88 -6.44 15.76
CA ASP A 40 -11.00 -7.04 17.08
C ASP A 40 -9.93 -6.47 18.05
N PRO A 41 -10.34 -5.76 19.13
CA PRO A 41 -9.40 -5.16 20.09
C PRO A 41 -8.67 -6.19 20.97
N SER A 42 -9.00 -7.48 20.86
CA SER A 42 -8.22 -8.57 21.45
C SER A 42 -7.09 -9.08 20.55
N ILE A 43 -7.02 -8.59 19.30
CA ILE A 43 -6.03 -8.97 18.28
C ILE A 43 -5.19 -7.75 17.83
N TYR A 44 -5.79 -6.56 17.78
CA TYR A 44 -5.14 -5.31 17.36
C TYR A 44 -5.26 -4.28 18.50
N SER A 45 -4.14 -3.78 19.00
CA SER A 45 -4.07 -3.19 20.36
C SER A 45 -3.30 -1.87 20.45
N HIS A 46 -2.50 -1.51 19.44
CA HIS A 46 -1.67 -0.31 19.40
C HIS A 46 -1.96 0.53 18.15
N SER A 47 -3.24 0.81 17.96
CA SER A 47 -3.81 1.50 16.80
C SER A 47 -3.60 3.01 16.82
N PHE A 48 -3.70 3.63 15.64
CA PHE A 48 -3.78 5.09 15.52
C PHE A 48 -4.95 5.66 16.33
N MET A 49 -4.66 6.66 17.18
CA MET A 49 -5.63 7.29 18.11
C MET A 49 -6.36 6.30 19.05
N ASP A 50 -5.70 5.21 19.45
CA ASP A 50 -6.23 4.21 20.39
C ASP A 50 -7.56 3.57 19.95
N ASN A 51 -7.83 3.52 18.63
CA ASN A 51 -9.11 3.08 18.08
C ASN A 51 -8.96 2.03 16.95
N PRO A 52 -8.87 0.72 17.30
CA PRO A 52 -8.74 -0.39 16.35
C PRO A 52 -9.72 -0.36 15.17
N ALA A 53 -11.00 -0.09 15.43
CA ALA A 53 -12.05 -0.13 14.42
C ALA A 53 -11.96 1.04 13.42
N LEU A 54 -11.52 2.22 13.88
CA LEU A 54 -11.30 3.39 13.01
C LEU A 54 -10.05 3.20 12.14
N ASP A 55 -8.96 2.71 12.73
CA ASP A 55 -7.69 2.49 12.06
C ASP A 55 -7.80 1.39 10.97
N SER A 56 -8.36 0.23 11.33
CA SER A 56 -8.72 -0.84 10.40
C SER A 56 -9.60 -0.34 9.24
N ALA A 57 -10.58 0.53 9.51
CA ALA A 57 -11.42 1.13 8.48
C ALA A 57 -10.64 2.10 7.56
N LEU A 58 -9.70 2.89 8.09
CA LEU A 58 -8.82 3.75 7.30
C LEU A 58 -7.93 2.92 6.37
N TRP A 59 -7.27 1.88 6.87
CA TRP A 59 -6.46 0.96 6.06
C TRP A 59 -7.27 0.22 4.98
N LEU A 60 -8.47 -0.25 5.32
CA LEU A 60 -9.40 -0.86 4.37
C LEU A 60 -9.77 0.11 3.24
N ILE A 61 -10.16 1.34 3.58
CA ILE A 61 -10.50 2.38 2.60
C ILE A 61 -9.28 2.74 1.73
N PHE A 62 -8.11 2.88 2.34
CA PHE A 62 -6.86 3.23 1.67
C PHE A 62 -6.43 2.17 0.64
N TYR A 63 -6.43 0.89 1.02
CA TYR A 63 -6.13 -0.20 0.11
C TYR A 63 -7.20 -0.34 -1.01
N LEU A 64 -8.49 -0.14 -0.72
CA LEU A 64 -9.53 -0.10 -1.77
C LEU A 64 -9.33 1.06 -2.75
N ILE A 65 -8.94 2.25 -2.28
CA ILE A 65 -8.63 3.40 -3.13
C ILE A 65 -7.48 3.06 -4.09
N ILE A 66 -6.44 2.37 -3.63
CA ILE A 66 -5.32 1.92 -4.48
C ILE A 66 -5.76 0.82 -5.47
N ALA A 67 -6.59 -0.13 -5.05
CA ALA A 67 -7.15 -1.18 -5.92
C ALA A 67 -8.00 -0.58 -7.06
N VAL A 68 -8.91 0.34 -6.74
CA VAL A 68 -9.70 1.10 -7.72
C VAL A 68 -8.77 1.96 -8.60
N GLY A 69 -7.70 2.52 -8.03
CA GLY A 69 -6.64 3.20 -8.76
C GLY A 69 -6.05 2.36 -9.90
N PHE A 70 -5.77 1.07 -9.66
CA PHE A 70 -5.26 0.15 -10.69
C PHE A 70 -6.28 -0.16 -11.81
N VAL A 71 -7.56 -0.30 -11.46
CA VAL A 71 -8.63 -0.46 -12.46
C VAL A 71 -8.74 0.82 -13.30
N VAL A 72 -8.86 1.98 -12.67
CA VAL A 72 -9.01 3.28 -13.36
C VAL A 72 -7.79 3.61 -14.23
N VAL A 73 -6.56 3.33 -13.75
CA VAL A 73 -5.32 3.54 -14.51
C VAL A 73 -5.11 2.50 -15.62
N SER A 74 -5.98 1.51 -15.77
CA SER A 74 -6.01 0.65 -16.96
C SER A 74 -6.77 1.29 -18.14
N PHE A 75 -7.68 2.25 -17.88
CA PHE A 75 -8.49 2.91 -18.90
C PHE A 75 -8.08 4.38 -19.11
N ARG A 76 -8.08 5.19 -18.06
CA ARG A 76 -7.83 6.64 -18.11
C ARG A 76 -6.60 7.04 -17.30
N LYS A 77 -6.35 8.34 -17.14
CA LYS A 77 -5.36 8.89 -16.19
C LYS A 77 -6.05 9.14 -14.85
N LEU A 78 -5.33 8.95 -13.75
CA LEU A 78 -5.76 9.39 -12.42
C LEU A 78 -5.49 10.89 -12.24
N PRO A 79 -6.31 11.61 -11.46
CA PRO A 79 -6.13 13.05 -11.23
C PRO A 79 -4.89 13.34 -10.37
N LYS A 80 -4.31 14.54 -10.50
CA LYS A 80 -3.10 14.91 -9.74
C LYS A 80 -3.28 14.83 -8.21
N TRP A 81 -4.46 15.21 -7.70
CA TRP A 81 -4.74 15.23 -6.26
C TRP A 81 -4.70 13.84 -5.63
N TYR A 82 -5.13 12.79 -6.35
CA TYR A 82 -5.09 11.39 -5.87
C TYR A 82 -3.68 11.01 -5.45
N PHE A 83 -2.68 11.38 -6.26
CA PHE A 83 -1.28 11.09 -5.96
C PHE A 83 -0.74 11.92 -4.79
N VAL A 84 -1.15 13.18 -4.65
CA VAL A 84 -0.74 14.01 -3.50
C VAL A 84 -1.28 13.40 -2.21
N VAL A 85 -2.59 13.11 -2.15
CA VAL A 85 -3.23 12.53 -0.96
C VAL A 85 -2.64 11.15 -0.63
N ALA A 86 -2.53 10.26 -1.61
CA ALA A 86 -2.05 8.89 -1.36
C ALA A 86 -0.55 8.84 -0.98
N ILE A 87 0.30 9.70 -1.55
CA ILE A 87 1.72 9.79 -1.17
C ILE A 87 1.88 10.39 0.24
N VAL A 88 1.10 11.43 0.58
CA VAL A 88 1.11 12.01 1.93
C VAL A 88 0.64 11.00 2.97
N ALA A 89 -0.43 10.24 2.69
CA ALA A 89 -0.88 9.16 3.56
C ALA A 89 0.22 8.12 3.79
N CYS A 90 0.86 7.60 2.73
CA CYS A 90 1.97 6.66 2.87
C CYS A 90 3.08 7.18 3.80
N PHE A 91 3.52 8.43 3.62
CA PHE A 91 4.58 9.01 4.46
C PHE A 91 4.13 9.29 5.90
N PHE A 92 2.84 9.58 6.12
CA PHE A 92 2.27 9.74 7.45
C PHE A 92 2.26 8.41 8.21
N GLU A 93 1.72 7.35 7.60
CA GLU A 93 1.73 6.00 8.19
C GLU A 93 3.16 5.52 8.46
N MET A 94 4.09 5.67 7.50
CA MET A 94 5.51 5.32 7.68
C MET A 94 6.20 6.12 8.79
N ALA A 95 5.76 7.35 9.08
CA ALA A 95 6.32 8.15 10.16
C ALA A 95 5.82 7.73 11.55
N ILE A 96 4.56 7.29 11.64
CA ILE A 96 3.93 6.79 12.88
C ILE A 96 4.44 5.39 13.23
N SER A 97 4.51 4.51 12.23
CA SER A 97 4.92 3.10 12.39
C SER A 97 6.44 2.89 12.46
N GLY A 98 7.22 3.83 11.91
CA GLY A 98 8.69 3.76 11.82
C GLY A 98 9.43 3.49 13.15
N PRO A 99 9.06 4.10 14.29
CA PRO A 99 9.66 3.80 15.59
C PRO A 99 9.49 2.33 16.03
N GLY A 100 8.32 1.72 15.76
CA GLY A 100 8.08 0.31 16.08
C GLY A 100 8.92 -0.64 15.20
N LEU A 101 9.10 -0.30 13.92
CA LEU A 101 10.04 -1.01 13.05
C LEU A 101 11.49 -0.87 13.54
N TRP A 102 11.87 0.32 14.02
CA TRP A 102 13.21 0.55 14.58
C TRP A 102 13.46 -0.28 15.84
N GLU A 103 12.53 -0.33 16.80
CA GLU A 103 12.67 -1.17 18.00
C GLU A 103 12.60 -2.68 17.68
N ASN A 104 11.96 -3.09 16.59
CA ASN A 104 11.94 -4.48 16.13
C ASN A 104 13.29 -4.93 15.53
N ILE A 105 13.96 -4.06 14.76
CA ILE A 105 15.22 -4.40 14.07
C ILE A 105 16.46 -4.12 14.94
N PHE A 106 16.44 -3.03 15.72
CA PHE A 106 17.62 -2.51 16.42
C PHE A 106 17.46 -2.39 17.95
N GLY A 107 16.32 -2.81 18.52
CA GLY A 107 16.09 -2.81 19.97
C GLY A 107 16.73 -4.01 20.69
N ASP A 108 16.84 -3.92 22.02
CA ASP A 108 17.51 -4.93 22.85
C ASP A 108 16.75 -6.28 22.95
N LYS A 109 15.48 -6.31 22.54
CA LYS A 109 14.65 -7.52 22.46
C LYS A 109 14.82 -8.16 21.07
N PRO A 110 14.94 -9.50 20.96
CA PRO A 110 15.09 -10.16 19.66
C PRO A 110 13.98 -9.79 18.66
N ALA A 111 14.36 -9.75 17.38
CA ALA A 111 13.48 -9.36 16.28
C ALA A 111 12.36 -10.38 16.05
N THR A 112 11.15 -10.05 16.48
CA THR A 112 10.01 -10.97 16.54
C THR A 112 9.38 -11.25 15.18
N MET A 113 9.49 -10.31 14.22
CA MET A 113 9.06 -10.55 12.83
C MET A 113 9.84 -11.65 12.10
N ALA A 114 11.03 -12.03 12.56
CA ALA A 114 11.90 -13.01 11.90
C ALA A 114 11.90 -14.39 12.57
N GLN A 115 11.03 -14.61 13.57
CA GLN A 115 11.03 -15.81 14.42
C GLN A 115 9.66 -16.50 14.47
N ASN A 116 9.62 -17.69 15.09
CA ASN A 116 8.54 -18.69 14.99
C ASN A 116 7.18 -18.30 15.60
N SER A 117 6.95 -17.03 15.93
CA SER A 117 5.65 -16.55 16.42
C SER A 117 5.44 -15.08 16.06
N MET A 118 4.57 -14.82 15.07
CA MET A 118 3.92 -13.52 14.90
C MET A 118 2.83 -13.36 15.97
N SER A 119 3.25 -13.31 17.24
CA SER A 119 2.35 -13.08 18.35
C SER A 119 1.87 -11.63 18.34
N ALA A 120 0.56 -11.42 18.34
CA ALA A 120 -0.07 -10.10 18.45
C ALA A 120 0.19 -9.41 19.81
N ALA A 121 0.87 -10.08 20.75
CA ALA A 121 1.25 -9.51 22.05
C ALA A 121 2.55 -8.66 22.03
N ASP A 122 3.21 -8.49 20.87
CA ASP A 122 4.37 -7.59 20.72
C ASP A 122 4.02 -6.44 19.73
N PRO A 123 3.75 -5.22 20.24
CA PRO A 123 3.31 -4.08 19.41
C PRO A 123 4.31 -3.70 18.30
N ARG A 124 5.57 -4.09 18.44
CA ARG A 124 6.62 -3.86 17.44
C ARG A 124 6.34 -4.63 16.14
N VAL A 125 5.63 -5.76 16.20
CA VAL A 125 5.22 -6.56 15.02
C VAL A 125 4.07 -5.88 14.28
N GLU A 126 3.10 -5.35 15.03
CA GLU A 126 1.94 -4.57 14.57
C GLU A 126 2.42 -3.34 13.77
N LEU A 127 3.18 -2.45 14.42
CA LEU A 127 3.79 -1.27 13.80
C LEU A 127 4.70 -1.62 12.62
N SER A 128 5.50 -2.69 12.70
CA SER A 128 6.33 -3.11 11.56
C SER A 128 5.50 -3.51 10.34
N ARG A 129 4.37 -4.20 10.54
CA ARG A 129 3.44 -4.60 9.48
C ARG A 129 2.83 -3.40 8.78
N GLU A 130 2.40 -2.38 9.53
CA GLU A 130 1.91 -1.10 8.99
C GLU A 130 2.98 -0.40 8.15
N PHE A 131 4.21 -0.28 8.65
CA PHE A 131 5.29 0.38 7.90
C PHE A 131 5.53 -0.28 6.53
N PHE A 132 5.59 -1.61 6.47
CA PHE A 132 5.75 -2.32 5.20
C PHE A 132 4.49 -2.26 4.33
N GLY A 133 3.29 -2.25 4.92
CA GLY A 133 2.03 -1.99 4.20
C GLY A 133 2.02 -0.63 3.51
N ALA A 134 2.41 0.43 4.23
CA ALA A 134 2.53 1.79 3.69
C ALA A 134 3.64 1.90 2.63
N LEU A 135 4.78 1.21 2.82
CA LEU A 135 5.86 1.18 1.82
C LEU A 135 5.44 0.48 0.51
N ILE A 136 4.70 -0.63 0.61
CA ILE A 136 4.15 -1.35 -0.56
C ILE A 136 3.06 -0.51 -1.24
N ALA A 137 2.20 0.17 -0.47
CA ALA A 137 1.24 1.14 -0.98
C ALA A 137 1.94 2.30 -1.72
N LEU A 138 3.03 2.85 -1.17
CA LEU A 138 3.81 3.93 -1.79
C LEU A 138 4.42 3.50 -3.12
N ALA A 139 4.99 2.30 -3.19
CA ALA A 139 5.51 1.73 -4.43
C ALA A 139 4.41 1.55 -5.49
N ALA A 140 3.22 1.09 -5.10
CA ALA A 140 2.06 0.96 -5.97
C ALA A 140 1.54 2.32 -6.48
N VAL A 141 1.40 3.31 -5.58
CA VAL A 141 0.98 4.68 -5.93
C VAL A 141 2.00 5.36 -6.85
N PHE A 142 3.30 5.17 -6.61
CA PHE A 142 4.33 5.63 -7.54
C PHE A 142 4.24 4.94 -8.89
N PHE A 143 3.99 3.63 -8.96
CA PHE A 143 3.79 2.92 -10.23
C PHE A 143 2.55 3.43 -10.99
N GLN A 144 1.45 3.75 -10.30
CA GLN A 144 0.23 4.36 -10.87
C GLN A 144 0.45 5.82 -11.33
N LEU A 145 1.20 6.63 -10.58
CA LEU A 145 1.59 7.99 -10.94
C LEU A 145 2.45 7.97 -12.20
N TRP A 146 3.44 7.10 -12.16
CA TRP A 146 4.34 6.81 -13.23
C TRP A 146 3.56 6.32 -14.47
N GLN A 147 2.45 5.55 -14.34
CA GLN A 147 1.56 5.22 -15.46
C GLN A 147 0.76 6.45 -15.96
N SER A 148 0.17 7.23 -15.05
CA SER A 148 -0.69 8.37 -15.39
C SER A 148 0.04 9.57 -16.01
N ARG A 149 1.35 9.73 -15.74
CA ARG A 149 2.21 10.74 -16.40
C ARG A 149 2.34 10.49 -17.90
N ARG A 150 2.45 9.22 -18.30
CA ARG A 150 2.70 8.81 -19.69
C ARG A 150 1.39 8.99 -20.51
N PRO A 151 1.39 9.43 -21.79
CA PRO A 151 0.15 9.63 -22.53
C PRO A 151 -0.52 8.30 -22.90
N LYS A 152 -1.86 8.32 -22.94
CA LYS A 152 -2.69 7.27 -23.52
C LYS A 152 -3.34 7.83 -24.76
N ASN A 153 -3.47 7.01 -25.79
CA ASN A 153 -4.34 7.33 -26.91
C ASN A 153 -5.78 7.27 -26.37
N ALA A 154 -6.54 8.35 -26.59
CA ALA A 154 -7.97 8.42 -26.32
C ALA A 154 -8.74 7.88 -27.54
#